data_AF-A0A7Y8L337-F1
#
_entry.id   AF-A0A7Y8L337-F1
#
_cell.length_a   1.000
_cell.length_b   1.000
_cell.length_c   1.000
_cell.angle_alpha   90.00
_cell.angle_beta   90.00
_cell.angle_gamma   90.00
#
_symmetry.space_group_name_H-M   'P 1'
#
loop_
_entity.id
_entity.type
_entity.pdbx_description
1 polymer ?
#
loop_
_entity_poly.entity_id
_entity_poly.type
_entity_poly.pdbx_seq_one_letter_code
_entity_poly.pdbx_strand_id
1 'polypeptide(L)'
;MKTAIRNTLLISISLVAVYFISLFITEKILVKNKFNGCINCHGEMSGFKTAHSPEKIGCESCHLGNSFTSNKEFAHKGMILIPGNLSDASKTCGVTGCHPGIPERVNTSIMNTMSGVISVNRFAFDELEKPEGLFSVKDLKQSNADNHNRNLCASCHFGNEKTELGPITELSRGGGCNACHLNYSEEAIEQLNSYLKSKGKGQKPKDGKIEFPEIHPQLSLNVTNNHCFGCHSRSGRISTNYEGWFETLLSEE
;
A
#
# COMPACT_ATOMS: atom_id res chain seq x y z
N MET A 1 55.65 -10.50 -43.01
CA MET A 1 54.62 -9.44 -42.89
C MET A 1 53.18 -9.97 -42.94
N LYS A 2 52.79 -10.75 -43.97
CA LYS A 2 51.42 -11.31 -44.09
C LYS A 2 50.96 -12.20 -42.93
N THR A 3 51.85 -13.02 -42.37
CA THR A 3 51.55 -13.94 -41.25
C THR A 3 51.34 -13.21 -39.93
N ALA A 4 52.12 -12.16 -39.67
CA ALA A 4 51.97 -11.32 -38.48
C ALA A 4 50.61 -10.61 -38.50
N ILE A 5 50.26 -9.97 -39.62
CA ILE A 5 48.96 -9.28 -39.78
C ILE A 5 47.79 -10.25 -39.62
N ARG A 6 47.88 -11.47 -40.19
CA ARG A 6 46.85 -12.50 -40.04
C ARG A 6 46.68 -12.93 -38.58
N ASN A 7 47.77 -13.11 -37.85
CA ASN A 7 47.73 -13.52 -36.45
C ASN A 7 47.20 -12.39 -35.55
N THR A 8 47.57 -11.14 -35.81
CA THR A 8 47.02 -9.98 -35.07
C THR A 8 45.52 -9.84 -35.30
N LEU A 9 45.04 -10.05 -36.54
CA LEU A 9 43.62 -9.99 -36.88
C LEU A 9 42.82 -11.13 -36.21
N LEU A 10 43.37 -12.34 -36.15
CA LEU A 10 42.75 -13.46 -35.44
C LEU A 10 42.64 -13.21 -33.94
N ILE A 11 43.68 -12.65 -33.33
CA ILE A 11 43.69 -12.33 -31.89
C ILE A 11 42.66 -11.25 -31.56
N SER A 12 42.55 -10.20 -32.37
CA SER A 12 41.56 -9.14 -32.15
C SER A 12 40.13 -9.63 -32.35
N ILE A 13 39.86 -10.49 -33.34
CA ILE A 13 38.54 -11.13 -33.50
C ILE A 13 38.19 -12.01 -32.31
N SER A 14 39.14 -12.81 -31.80
CA SER A 14 38.92 -13.62 -30.59
C SER A 14 38.64 -12.78 -29.35
N LEU A 15 39.35 -11.67 -29.15
CA LEU A 15 39.10 -10.77 -28.02
C LEU A 15 37.71 -10.13 -28.09
N VAL A 16 37.29 -9.69 -29.28
CA VAL A 16 35.94 -9.14 -29.51
C VAL A 16 34.87 -10.21 -29.25
N ALA A 17 35.07 -11.43 -29.73
CA ALA A 17 34.14 -12.54 -29.47
C ALA A 17 34.04 -12.86 -27.97
N VAL A 18 35.15 -12.93 -27.25
CA VAL A 18 35.16 -13.16 -25.79
C VAL A 18 34.46 -12.02 -25.04
N TYR A 19 34.66 -10.76 -25.45
CA TYR A 19 33.97 -9.61 -24.87
C TYR A 19 32.44 -9.68 -25.05
N PHE A 20 31.97 -10.00 -26.26
CA PHE A 20 30.53 -10.14 -26.52
C PHE A 20 29.92 -11.37 -25.81
N ILE A 21 30.66 -12.48 -25.72
CA ILE A 21 30.22 -13.67 -24.96
C ILE A 21 30.15 -13.33 -23.46
N SER A 22 31.14 -12.61 -22.93
CA SER A 22 31.14 -12.11 -21.55
C SER A 22 29.94 -11.21 -21.28
N LEU A 23 29.66 -10.24 -22.14
CA LEU A 23 28.49 -9.37 -22.02
C LEU A 23 27.18 -10.16 -22.04
N PHE A 24 27.05 -11.10 -22.97
CA PHE A 24 25.85 -11.95 -23.10
C PHE A 24 25.64 -12.84 -21.88
N ILE A 25 26.71 -13.43 -21.34
CA ILE A 25 26.67 -14.25 -20.11
C ILE A 25 26.34 -13.37 -18.91
N THR A 26 26.93 -12.18 -18.80
CA THR A 26 26.70 -11.23 -17.69
C THR A 26 25.24 -10.77 -17.69
N GLU A 27 24.70 -10.32 -18.82
CA GLU A 27 23.27 -9.96 -18.94
C GLU A 27 22.35 -11.14 -18.66
N LYS A 28 22.63 -12.34 -19.17
CA LYS A 28 21.70 -13.48 -18.98
C LYS A 28 21.78 -14.12 -17.58
N ILE A 29 22.96 -14.22 -16.98
CA ILE A 29 23.14 -14.94 -15.71
C ILE A 29 22.91 -14.02 -14.51
N LEU A 30 23.44 -12.79 -14.51
CA LEU A 30 23.30 -11.89 -13.35
C LEU A 30 21.91 -11.24 -13.26
N VAL A 31 21.23 -11.01 -14.39
CA VAL A 31 19.88 -10.43 -14.37
C VAL A 31 18.81 -11.47 -14.00
N LYS A 32 19.01 -12.75 -14.35
CA LYS A 32 18.04 -13.80 -14.01
C LYS A 32 18.15 -14.36 -12.59
N ASN A 33 19.33 -14.33 -11.99
CA ASN A 33 19.58 -14.85 -10.64
C ASN A 33 19.80 -13.73 -9.62
N LYS A 34 18.96 -12.70 -9.63
CA LYS A 34 18.93 -11.76 -8.51
C LYS A 34 18.35 -12.50 -7.31
N PHE A 35 19.23 -13.04 -6.47
CA PHE A 35 18.85 -13.70 -5.23
C PHE A 35 17.83 -12.85 -4.46
N ASN A 36 16.67 -13.41 -4.14
CA ASN A 36 15.67 -12.78 -3.30
C ASN A 36 15.40 -13.66 -2.09
N GLY A 37 15.94 -13.25 -0.95
CA GLY A 37 15.81 -13.92 0.33
C GLY A 37 14.38 -14.05 0.84
N CYS A 38 13.48 -13.17 0.43
CA CYS A 38 12.07 -13.20 0.82
C CYS A 38 11.37 -14.43 0.22
N ILE A 39 11.57 -14.68 -1.08
CA ILE A 39 10.93 -15.78 -1.82
C ILE A 39 11.40 -17.16 -1.34
N ASN A 40 12.58 -17.26 -0.73
CA ASN A 40 13.05 -18.52 -0.16
C ASN A 40 12.14 -19.07 0.95
N CYS A 41 11.40 -18.21 1.64
CA CYS A 41 10.42 -18.61 2.66
C CYS A 41 8.98 -18.27 2.28
N HIS A 42 8.76 -17.28 1.39
CA HIS A 42 7.44 -16.79 1.01
C HIS A 42 7.09 -17.07 -0.47
N GLY A 43 7.77 -18.02 -1.11
CA GLY A 43 7.62 -18.30 -2.54
C GLY A 43 6.29 -18.93 -2.95
N GLU A 44 5.51 -19.43 -1.98
CA GLU A 44 4.17 -19.99 -2.21
C GLU A 44 3.06 -18.94 -2.13
N MET A 45 3.39 -17.68 -1.78
CA MET A 45 2.39 -16.62 -1.73
C MET A 45 1.78 -16.37 -3.11
N SER A 46 0.46 -16.22 -3.16
CA SER A 46 -0.30 -15.96 -4.38
C SER A 46 -1.35 -14.87 -4.17
N GLY A 47 -2.26 -14.67 -5.14
CA GLY A 47 -3.31 -13.64 -5.07
C GLY A 47 -2.93 -12.28 -5.66
N PHE A 48 -1.72 -12.11 -6.19
CA PHE A 48 -1.25 -10.83 -6.74
C PHE A 48 -1.85 -10.48 -8.11
N LYS A 49 -2.02 -9.19 -8.39
CA LYS A 49 -2.18 -8.69 -9.77
C LYS A 49 -0.85 -8.72 -10.51
N THR A 50 -0.92 -8.96 -11.82
CA THR A 50 0.23 -9.05 -12.73
C THR A 50 1.17 -7.83 -12.71
N ALA A 51 0.68 -6.64 -12.34
CA ALA A 51 1.50 -5.42 -12.24
C ALA A 51 2.33 -5.35 -10.94
N HIS A 52 1.88 -6.03 -9.89
CA HIS A 52 2.47 -6.01 -8.55
C HIS A 52 2.90 -7.41 -8.10
N SER A 53 3.25 -8.28 -9.05
CA SER A 53 3.65 -9.65 -8.72
C SER A 53 5.10 -9.68 -8.20
N PRO A 54 5.41 -10.44 -7.13
CA PRO A 54 6.75 -10.50 -6.56
C PRO A 54 7.83 -10.96 -7.55
N GLU A 55 7.48 -11.74 -8.57
CA GLU A 55 8.42 -12.17 -9.61
C GLU A 55 8.92 -11.01 -10.48
N LYS A 56 8.14 -9.92 -10.55
CA LYS A 56 8.49 -8.74 -11.36
C LYS A 56 9.13 -7.63 -10.54
N ILE A 57 8.57 -7.35 -9.37
CA ILE A 57 8.99 -6.19 -8.57
C ILE A 57 9.64 -6.57 -7.24
N GLY A 58 9.57 -7.83 -6.79
CA GLY A 58 10.08 -8.25 -5.49
C GLY A 58 9.19 -7.79 -4.33
N CYS A 59 9.19 -8.56 -3.24
CA CYS A 59 8.43 -8.23 -2.03
C CYS A 59 8.94 -6.93 -1.38
N GLU A 60 10.25 -6.69 -1.45
CA GLU A 60 10.93 -5.56 -0.84
C GLU A 60 10.56 -4.22 -1.46
N SER A 61 10.07 -4.20 -2.70
CA SER A 61 9.65 -2.95 -3.36
C SER A 61 8.44 -2.31 -2.67
N CYS A 62 7.60 -3.13 -2.04
CA CYS A 62 6.47 -2.66 -1.24
C CYS A 62 6.80 -2.74 0.24
N HIS A 63 7.24 -3.90 0.73
CA HIS A 63 7.42 -4.14 2.16
C HIS A 63 8.76 -3.66 2.71
N LEU A 64 9.68 -3.15 1.89
CA LEU A 64 11.06 -2.84 2.28
C LEU A 64 11.75 -4.08 2.87
N GLY A 65 12.68 -3.88 3.81
CA GLY A 65 13.50 -4.97 4.34
C GLY A 65 14.72 -5.29 3.46
N ASN A 66 15.38 -6.40 3.78
CA ASN A 66 16.63 -6.82 3.14
C ASN A 66 16.43 -8.11 2.34
N SER A 67 16.26 -7.99 1.03
CA SER A 67 16.12 -9.14 0.14
C SER A 67 17.44 -9.89 -0.13
N PHE A 68 18.59 -9.43 0.38
CA PHE A 68 19.89 -10.07 0.16
C PHE A 68 20.27 -11.13 1.20
N THR A 69 19.36 -11.49 2.10
CA THR A 69 19.60 -12.51 3.12
C THR A 69 18.37 -13.40 3.34
N SER A 70 18.60 -14.69 3.61
CA SER A 70 17.56 -15.63 4.04
C SER A 70 17.42 -15.70 5.57
N ASN A 71 18.26 -14.99 6.32
CA ASN A 71 18.12 -14.93 7.76
C ASN A 71 16.92 -14.04 8.11
N LYS A 72 15.92 -14.62 8.78
CA LYS A 72 14.66 -13.96 9.15
C LYS A 72 14.84 -12.59 9.83
N GLU A 73 15.75 -12.49 10.80
CA GLU A 73 15.94 -11.25 11.56
C GLU A 73 16.53 -10.16 10.67
N PHE A 74 17.54 -10.50 9.88
CA PHE A 74 18.16 -9.54 8.96
C PHE A 74 17.27 -9.20 7.77
N ALA A 75 16.49 -10.16 7.26
CA ALA A 75 15.58 -9.97 6.13
C ALA A 75 14.44 -9.00 6.48
N HIS A 76 13.86 -9.13 7.67
CA HIS A 76 12.76 -8.27 8.12
C HIS A 76 13.23 -6.92 8.71
N LYS A 77 14.53 -6.68 8.83
CA LYS A 77 15.05 -5.43 9.39
C LYS A 77 14.67 -4.24 8.51
N GLY A 78 13.86 -3.31 9.06
CA GLY A 78 13.36 -2.15 8.33
C GLY A 78 12.18 -2.44 7.40
N MET A 79 11.58 -3.64 7.50
CA MET A 79 10.37 -4.00 6.78
C MET A 79 9.16 -3.25 7.35
N ILE A 80 8.25 -2.85 6.47
CA ILE A 80 6.94 -2.30 6.81
C ILE A 80 5.85 -3.33 6.51
N LEU A 81 4.91 -3.47 7.45
CA LEU A 81 3.89 -4.52 7.39
C LEU A 81 2.75 -4.16 6.44
N ILE A 82 2.32 -2.89 6.45
CA ILE A 82 1.21 -2.37 5.64
C ILE A 82 1.75 -1.21 4.79
N PRO A 83 2.35 -1.50 3.62
CA PRO A 83 2.83 -0.46 2.71
C PRO A 83 1.68 0.18 1.94
N GLY A 84 1.80 1.46 1.59
CA GLY A 84 0.78 2.23 0.88
C GLY A 84 0.08 3.28 1.74
N ASN A 85 0.43 3.37 3.02
CA ASN A 85 0.06 4.52 3.85
C ASN A 85 0.72 5.78 3.30
N LEU A 86 0.10 6.96 3.40
CA LEU A 86 0.71 8.19 2.85
C LEU A 86 2.08 8.52 3.46
N SER A 87 2.35 8.07 4.69
CA SER A 87 3.63 8.24 5.39
C SER A 87 4.77 7.40 4.80
N ASP A 88 4.46 6.29 4.14
CA ASP A 88 5.43 5.40 3.49
C ASP A 88 5.32 5.40 1.95
N ALA A 89 4.25 5.95 1.39
CA ALA A 89 3.95 5.88 -0.04
C ALA A 89 5.07 6.47 -0.91
N SER A 90 5.78 7.52 -0.48
CA SER A 90 6.92 8.05 -1.24
C SER A 90 8.14 7.13 -1.26
N LYS A 91 8.26 6.22 -0.29
CA LYS A 91 9.34 5.23 -0.18
C LYS A 91 9.00 3.91 -0.88
N THR A 92 7.73 3.71 -1.25
CA THR A 92 7.21 2.49 -1.87
C THR A 92 6.55 2.80 -3.20
N CYS A 93 5.29 3.23 -3.20
CA CYS A 93 4.50 3.50 -4.39
C CYS A 93 5.12 4.61 -5.27
N GLY A 94 5.67 5.64 -4.65
CA GLY A 94 6.15 6.88 -5.27
C GLY A 94 7.59 6.85 -5.78
N VAL A 95 8.28 5.72 -5.67
CA VAL A 95 9.67 5.62 -6.13
C VAL A 95 9.75 5.64 -7.66
N THR A 96 10.93 5.96 -8.17
CA THR A 96 11.21 5.89 -9.61
C THR A 96 10.96 4.46 -10.13
N GLY A 97 10.26 4.36 -11.26
CA GLY A 97 9.86 3.06 -11.85
C GLY A 97 8.51 2.52 -11.35
N CYS A 98 7.88 3.18 -10.38
CA CYS A 98 6.54 2.86 -9.89
C CYS A 98 5.55 4.02 -10.24
N HIS A 99 5.14 4.80 -9.25
CA HIS A 99 4.18 5.91 -9.37
C HIS A 99 4.77 7.25 -8.91
N PRO A 100 5.87 7.73 -9.53
CA PRO A 100 6.53 8.96 -9.12
C PRO A 100 5.59 10.17 -9.24
N GLY A 101 5.62 11.05 -8.26
CA GLY A 101 4.77 12.25 -8.22
C GLY A 101 3.32 11.99 -7.83
N ILE A 102 2.86 10.73 -7.72
CA ILE A 102 1.48 10.42 -7.31
C ILE A 102 1.26 10.69 -5.82
N PRO A 103 2.12 10.23 -4.89
CA PRO A 103 1.92 10.52 -3.46
C PRO A 103 1.84 12.01 -3.14
N GLU A 104 2.59 12.86 -3.84
CA GLU A 104 2.59 14.32 -3.68
C GLU A 104 1.24 14.93 -4.09
N ARG A 105 0.68 14.46 -5.21
CA ARG A 105 -0.66 14.89 -5.66
C ARG A 105 -1.76 14.38 -4.73
N VAL A 106 -1.65 13.14 -4.27
CA VAL A 106 -2.62 12.55 -3.33
C VAL A 106 -2.61 13.30 -2.00
N ASN A 107 -1.42 13.66 -1.49
CA ASN A 107 -1.26 14.44 -0.26
C ASN A 107 -1.95 15.81 -0.31
N THR A 108 -2.05 16.41 -1.49
CA THR A 108 -2.68 17.73 -1.71
C THR A 108 -4.12 17.64 -2.24
N SER A 109 -4.66 16.42 -2.40
CA SER A 109 -6.01 16.21 -2.92
C SER A 109 -7.11 16.63 -1.95
N ILE A 110 -8.32 16.86 -2.46
CA ILE A 110 -9.48 17.21 -1.63
C ILE A 110 -9.84 16.09 -0.64
N MET A 111 -9.67 14.82 -1.04
CA MET A 111 -9.91 13.65 -0.19
C MET A 111 -8.90 13.56 0.95
N ASN A 112 -7.70 14.13 0.81
CA ASN A 112 -6.71 14.13 1.88
C ASN A 112 -6.68 15.45 2.70
N THR A 113 -7.11 16.56 2.12
CA THR A 113 -7.03 17.86 2.80
C THR A 113 -8.32 18.21 3.52
N MET A 114 -9.48 17.75 3.03
CA MET A 114 -10.80 18.23 3.45
C MET A 114 -10.97 19.75 3.35
N SER A 115 -10.19 20.42 2.51
CA SER A 115 -10.06 21.89 2.52
C SER A 115 -11.42 22.61 2.48
N GLY A 116 -12.31 22.21 1.55
CA GLY A 116 -13.64 22.81 1.43
C GLY A 116 -14.55 22.54 2.62
N VAL A 117 -14.50 21.33 3.20
CA VAL A 117 -15.28 20.98 4.41
C VAL A 117 -14.83 21.82 5.59
N ILE A 118 -13.51 21.96 5.79
CA ILE A 118 -12.94 22.78 6.86
C ILE A 118 -13.31 24.25 6.68
N SER A 119 -13.21 24.76 5.45
CA SER A 119 -13.56 26.15 5.12
C SER A 119 -15.02 26.48 5.45
N VAL A 120 -15.95 25.65 4.96
CA VAL A 120 -17.39 25.84 5.21
C VAL A 120 -17.72 25.68 6.68
N ASN A 121 -17.11 24.71 7.38
CA ASN A 121 -17.36 24.50 8.79
C ASN A 121 -16.89 25.68 9.64
N ARG A 122 -15.67 26.19 9.42
CA ARG A 122 -15.18 27.37 10.15
C ARG A 122 -16.03 28.61 9.88
N PHE A 123 -16.50 28.81 8.65
CA PHE A 123 -17.46 29.86 8.33
C PHE A 123 -18.77 29.70 9.11
N ALA A 124 -19.33 28.49 9.20
CA ALA A 124 -20.57 28.22 9.94
C ALA A 124 -20.45 28.43 11.47
N PHE A 125 -19.23 28.43 12.01
CA PHE A 125 -18.92 28.68 13.42
C PHE A 125 -18.44 30.13 13.68
N ASP A 126 -18.61 31.03 12.71
CA ASP A 126 -18.13 32.43 12.76
C ASP A 126 -16.61 32.57 12.96
N GLU A 127 -15.84 31.54 12.59
CA GLU A 127 -14.37 31.52 12.65
C GLU A 127 -13.72 31.99 11.33
N LEU A 128 -14.52 32.21 10.27
CA LEU A 128 -14.12 32.83 9.00
C LEU A 128 -15.21 33.80 8.52
N GLU A 129 -14.81 34.94 7.93
CA GLU A 129 -15.74 35.91 7.34
C GLU A 129 -16.42 35.41 6.05
N LYS A 130 -15.74 34.54 5.30
CA LYS A 130 -16.22 33.94 4.05
C LYS A 130 -15.83 32.46 3.99
N PRO A 131 -16.61 31.60 3.32
CA PRO A 131 -16.31 30.17 3.19
C PRO A 131 -15.19 29.88 2.15
N GLU A 132 -14.19 30.76 2.06
CA GLU A 132 -13.11 30.71 1.08
C GLU A 132 -11.77 30.50 1.79
N GLY A 133 -11.00 29.50 1.36
CA GLY A 133 -9.67 29.25 1.92
C GLY A 133 -9.11 27.87 1.58
N LEU A 134 -7.79 27.76 1.65
CA LEU A 134 -7.07 26.49 1.56
C LEU A 134 -6.67 26.03 2.96
N PHE A 135 -7.14 24.85 3.33
CA PHE A 135 -6.91 24.24 4.63
C PHE A 135 -6.54 22.78 4.47
N SER A 136 -5.93 22.21 5.51
CA SER A 136 -5.68 20.78 5.59
C SER A 136 -6.15 20.25 6.94
N VAL A 137 -6.70 19.05 6.93
CA VAL A 137 -7.10 18.32 8.14
C VAL A 137 -5.95 18.11 9.13
N LYS A 138 -4.70 18.05 8.64
CA LYS A 138 -3.51 17.95 9.49
C LYS A 138 -3.24 19.23 10.29
N ASP A 139 -3.79 20.36 9.86
CA ASP A 139 -3.56 21.69 10.43
C ASP A 139 -4.69 22.10 11.41
N LEU A 140 -5.62 21.19 11.74
CA LEU A 140 -6.69 21.46 12.69
C LEU A 140 -6.12 21.74 14.09
N LYS A 141 -6.51 22.89 14.67
CA LYS A 141 -6.20 23.34 16.04
C LYS A 141 -7.38 23.08 16.96
N GLN A 142 -7.49 23.69 18.15
CA GLN A 142 -8.51 23.38 19.16
C GLN A 142 -9.72 24.33 19.18
N SER A 143 -10.10 24.92 18.05
CA SER A 143 -11.31 25.77 17.95
C SER A 143 -12.60 24.94 17.97
N ASN A 144 -13.76 25.60 18.06
CA ASN A 144 -15.05 24.90 18.06
C ASN A 144 -15.26 24.19 16.72
N ALA A 145 -14.99 24.88 15.61
CA ALA A 145 -15.08 24.29 14.27
C ALA A 145 -14.09 23.12 14.10
N ASP A 146 -12.84 23.27 14.54
CA ASP A 146 -11.84 22.23 14.36
C ASP A 146 -12.13 20.99 15.23
N ASN A 147 -12.66 21.19 16.44
CA ASN A 147 -13.14 20.10 17.29
C ASN A 147 -14.34 19.37 16.68
N HIS A 148 -15.29 20.11 16.10
CA HIS A 148 -16.40 19.53 15.35
C HIS A 148 -15.91 18.67 14.18
N ASN A 149 -14.98 19.18 13.37
CA ASN A 149 -14.35 18.44 12.26
C ASN A 149 -13.62 17.19 12.75
N ARG A 150 -12.92 17.24 13.90
CA ARG A 150 -12.24 16.07 14.47
C ARG A 150 -13.20 14.97 14.88
N ASN A 151 -14.29 15.34 15.53
CA ASN A 151 -15.27 14.39 16.04
C ASN A 151 -16.03 13.68 14.90
N LEU A 152 -16.35 14.40 13.82
CA LEU A 152 -17.12 13.84 12.72
C LEU A 152 -16.27 13.17 11.64
N CYS A 153 -15.11 13.74 11.30
CA CYS A 153 -14.44 13.40 10.05
C CYS A 153 -12.97 13.03 10.24
N ALA A 154 -12.20 13.85 10.96
CA ALA A 154 -10.74 13.72 10.99
C ALA A 154 -10.25 12.43 11.68
N SER A 155 -11.04 11.84 12.57
CA SER A 155 -10.71 10.60 13.29
C SER A 155 -10.61 9.38 12.36
N CYS A 156 -11.31 9.39 11.22
CA CYS A 156 -11.34 8.29 10.25
C CYS A 156 -10.65 8.61 8.92
N HIS A 157 -10.09 9.80 8.82
CA HIS A 157 -9.74 10.43 7.56
C HIS A 157 -8.66 9.67 6.76
N PHE A 158 -8.73 9.77 5.43
CA PHE A 158 -7.94 9.04 4.43
C PHE A 158 -6.41 9.01 4.70
N GLY A 159 -5.86 10.13 5.15
CA GLY A 159 -4.43 10.27 5.46
C GLY A 159 -3.98 9.63 6.78
N ASN A 160 -4.90 9.12 7.61
CA ASN A 160 -4.52 8.38 8.82
C ASN A 160 -3.84 7.07 8.44
N GLU A 161 -2.94 6.59 9.30
CA GLU A 161 -2.25 5.32 9.05
C GLU A 161 -3.21 4.15 9.32
N LYS A 162 -3.30 3.23 8.35
CA LYS A 162 -3.87 1.90 8.57
C LYS A 162 -2.84 1.05 9.29
N THR A 163 -3.14 0.73 10.54
CA THR A 163 -2.27 -0.05 11.44
C THR A 163 -2.71 -1.52 11.56
N GLU A 164 -3.94 -1.83 11.14
CA GLU A 164 -4.53 -3.16 11.25
C GLU A 164 -4.73 -3.81 9.87
N LEU A 165 -4.42 -5.10 9.82
CA LEU A 165 -4.66 -5.96 8.65
C LEU A 165 -6.17 -6.17 8.46
N GLY A 166 -6.60 -6.26 7.21
CA GLY A 166 -7.99 -6.59 6.87
C GLY A 166 -8.58 -5.68 5.80
N PRO A 167 -9.70 -6.12 5.23
CA PRO A 167 -10.41 -5.39 4.18
C PRO A 167 -10.92 -4.03 4.67
N ILE A 168 -11.27 -3.16 3.72
CA ILE A 168 -11.95 -1.91 4.02
C ILE A 168 -13.42 -2.20 4.38
N THR A 169 -13.83 -1.67 5.52
CA THR A 169 -15.18 -1.77 6.11
C THR A 169 -15.55 -0.42 6.74
N GLU A 170 -16.77 -0.26 7.24
CA GLU A 170 -17.26 0.93 7.96
C GLU A 170 -16.44 1.28 9.23
N LEU A 171 -15.68 0.31 9.74
CA LEU A 171 -14.78 0.50 10.88
C LEU A 171 -13.35 0.82 10.46
N SER A 172 -13.03 0.75 9.17
CA SER A 172 -11.69 1.04 8.66
C SER A 172 -11.33 2.52 8.81
N ARG A 173 -10.04 2.78 8.99
CA ARG A 173 -9.51 4.12 9.21
C ARG A 173 -8.31 4.34 8.30
N GLY A 174 -8.35 5.44 7.54
CA GLY A 174 -7.24 5.86 6.70
C GLY A 174 -6.73 4.80 5.73
N GLY A 175 -5.41 4.75 5.54
CA GLY A 175 -4.73 3.76 4.69
C GLY A 175 -4.14 4.32 3.41
N GLY A 176 -4.30 5.63 3.12
CA GLY A 176 -3.75 6.24 1.92
C GLY A 176 -4.10 5.47 0.65
N CYS A 177 -3.09 5.02 -0.10
CA CYS A 177 -3.29 4.23 -1.32
C CYS A 177 -4.14 2.97 -1.07
N ASN A 178 -3.96 2.32 0.08
CA ASN A 178 -4.69 1.10 0.43
C ASN A 178 -6.18 1.32 0.67
N ALA A 179 -6.58 2.55 1.02
CA ALA A 179 -7.99 2.87 1.25
C ALA A 179 -8.84 2.67 -0.02
N CYS A 180 -8.22 2.70 -1.21
CA CYS A 180 -8.91 2.49 -2.48
C CYS A 180 -8.39 1.27 -3.26
N HIS A 181 -7.10 0.97 -3.18
CA HIS A 181 -6.49 -0.01 -4.07
C HIS A 181 -6.35 -1.42 -3.48
N LEU A 182 -6.50 -1.59 -2.17
CA LEU A 182 -6.26 -2.88 -1.49
C LEU A 182 -7.54 -3.73 -1.46
N ASN A 183 -7.58 -4.74 -2.32
CA ASN A 183 -8.69 -5.69 -2.38
C ASN A 183 -8.32 -7.03 -1.74
N TYR A 184 -9.17 -7.53 -0.86
CA TYR A 184 -9.08 -8.91 -0.37
C TYR A 184 -10.03 -9.81 -1.16
N SER A 185 -9.55 -10.97 -1.60
CA SER A 185 -10.44 -12.05 -2.07
C SER A 185 -11.08 -12.75 -0.88
N GLU A 186 -12.12 -13.55 -1.13
CA GLU A 186 -12.79 -14.32 -0.07
C GLU A 186 -11.79 -15.25 0.65
N GLU A 187 -10.89 -15.89 -0.10
CA GLU A 187 -9.84 -16.76 0.43
C GLU A 187 -8.82 -15.99 1.27
N ALA A 188 -8.43 -14.78 0.83
CA ALA A 188 -7.53 -13.91 1.59
C ALA A 188 -8.15 -13.48 2.93
N ILE A 189 -9.46 -13.20 2.94
CA ILE A 189 -10.20 -12.86 4.17
C ILE A 189 -10.25 -14.07 5.10
N GLU A 190 -10.57 -15.25 4.57
CA GLU A 190 -10.65 -16.49 5.36
C GLU A 190 -9.30 -16.82 6.03
N GLN A 191 -8.22 -16.82 5.26
CA GLN A 191 -6.88 -17.10 5.80
C GLN A 191 -6.42 -16.03 6.80
N LEU A 192 -6.70 -14.75 6.53
CA LEU A 192 -6.42 -13.69 7.50
C LEU A 192 -7.19 -13.91 8.81
N ASN A 193 -8.48 -14.26 8.74
CA ASN A 193 -9.28 -14.54 9.92
C ASN A 193 -8.73 -15.72 10.72
N SER A 194 -8.30 -16.79 10.06
CA SER A 194 -7.63 -17.94 10.70
C SER A 194 -6.34 -17.52 11.39
N TYR A 195 -5.51 -16.71 10.72
CA TYR A 195 -4.29 -16.15 11.29
C TYR A 195 -4.57 -15.29 12.53
N LEU A 196 -5.53 -14.35 12.46
CA LEU A 196 -5.89 -13.47 13.57
C LEU A 196 -6.43 -14.26 14.76
N LYS A 197 -7.24 -15.31 14.53
CA LYS A 197 -7.70 -16.24 15.58
C LYS A 197 -6.52 -16.94 16.26
N SER A 198 -5.53 -17.42 15.48
CA SER A 198 -4.33 -18.08 16.02
C SER A 198 -3.43 -17.16 16.86
N LYS A 199 -3.53 -15.84 16.66
CA LYS A 199 -2.78 -14.79 17.37
C LYS A 199 -3.49 -14.28 18.62
N GLY A 200 -4.79 -14.54 18.77
CA GLY A 200 -5.61 -14.07 19.89
C GLY A 200 -5.14 -14.60 21.25
N LYS A 201 -5.07 -13.71 22.27
CA LYS A 201 -4.77 -14.10 23.65
C LYS A 201 -5.84 -15.08 24.15
N GLY A 202 -5.47 -16.35 24.31
CA GLY A 202 -6.33 -17.41 24.87
C GLY A 202 -6.60 -18.59 23.94
N GLN A 203 -6.25 -18.49 22.65
CA GLN A 203 -6.42 -19.57 21.67
C GLN A 203 -5.08 -19.86 20.99
N LYS A 204 -4.13 -20.41 21.77
CA LYS A 204 -2.97 -21.04 21.13
C LYS A 204 -3.48 -22.23 20.32
N PRO A 205 -3.09 -22.39 19.05
CA PRO A 205 -3.37 -23.59 18.28
C PRO A 205 -2.99 -24.82 19.11
N LYS A 206 -3.83 -25.88 19.10
CA LYS A 206 -3.58 -27.12 19.87
C LYS A 206 -2.18 -27.72 19.60
N ASP A 207 -1.61 -27.41 18.44
CA ASP A 207 -0.33 -27.93 17.97
C ASP A 207 0.79 -26.86 17.94
N GLY A 208 0.52 -25.64 18.44
CA GLY A 208 1.50 -24.55 18.52
C GLY A 208 1.96 -23.92 17.20
N LYS A 209 1.46 -24.38 16.05
CA LYS A 209 1.79 -23.82 14.72
C LYS A 209 0.89 -22.62 14.39
N ILE A 210 1.51 -21.47 14.16
CA ILE A 210 0.84 -20.30 13.56
C ILE A 210 0.75 -20.55 12.06
N GLU A 211 -0.47 -20.59 11.53
CA GLU A 211 -0.73 -20.68 10.09
C GLU A 211 -0.71 -19.27 9.51
N PHE A 212 0.26 -18.99 8.65
CA PHE A 212 0.37 -17.69 7.99
C PHE A 212 -0.48 -17.66 6.71
N PRO A 213 -1.13 -16.53 6.39
CA PRO A 213 -1.85 -16.41 5.12
C PRO A 213 -0.88 -16.53 3.94
N GLU A 214 -1.25 -17.34 2.95
CA GLU A 214 -0.55 -17.53 1.68
C GLU A 214 -1.22 -16.73 0.54
N ILE A 215 -2.50 -16.39 0.68
CA ILE A 215 -3.19 -15.51 -0.27
C ILE A 215 -3.01 -14.06 0.15
N HIS A 216 -2.22 -13.33 -0.63
CA HIS A 216 -1.95 -11.91 -0.43
C HIS A 216 -3.11 -11.05 -0.98
N PRO A 217 -3.54 -9.99 -0.27
CA PRO A 217 -4.51 -9.04 -0.81
C PRO A 217 -3.93 -8.30 -2.03
N GLN A 218 -4.73 -8.10 -3.07
CA GLN A 218 -4.24 -7.55 -4.33
C GLN A 218 -4.35 -6.03 -4.37
N LEU A 219 -3.29 -5.37 -4.85
CA LEU A 219 -3.35 -3.97 -5.28
C LEU A 219 -3.94 -3.89 -6.69
N SER A 220 -5.08 -3.21 -6.83
CA SER A 220 -5.88 -3.19 -8.04
C SER A 220 -6.48 -1.82 -8.32
N LEU A 221 -6.69 -1.50 -9.59
CA LEU A 221 -7.46 -0.34 -10.03
C LEU A 221 -8.98 -0.60 -10.00
N ASN A 222 -9.40 -1.84 -9.76
CA ASN A 222 -10.80 -2.16 -9.54
C ASN A 222 -11.20 -1.75 -8.11
N VAL A 223 -11.60 -0.48 -7.96
CA VAL A 223 -12.08 0.08 -6.69
C VAL A 223 -13.58 -0.23 -6.57
N THR A 224 -13.95 -1.08 -5.61
CA THR A 224 -15.35 -1.43 -5.35
C THR A 224 -16.03 -0.39 -4.45
N ASN A 225 -17.38 -0.36 -4.45
CA ASN A 225 -18.16 0.55 -3.60
C ASN A 225 -17.79 0.46 -2.11
N ASN A 226 -17.37 -0.71 -1.62
CA ASN A 226 -16.96 -0.90 -0.22
C ASN A 226 -15.81 0.03 0.20
N HIS A 227 -14.94 0.44 -0.72
CA HIS A 227 -13.85 1.38 -0.41
C HIS A 227 -14.39 2.78 -0.12
N CYS A 228 -15.40 3.22 -0.87
CA CYS A 228 -16.11 4.47 -0.64
C CYS A 228 -16.96 4.38 0.63
N PHE A 229 -17.75 3.31 0.74
CA PHE A 229 -18.65 3.05 1.87
C PHE A 229 -17.88 2.91 3.20
N GLY A 230 -16.67 2.35 3.20
CA GLY A 230 -15.90 2.19 4.43
C GLY A 230 -15.69 3.51 5.20
N CYS A 231 -15.55 4.62 4.48
CA CYS A 231 -15.43 5.95 5.09
C CYS A 231 -16.72 6.77 5.02
N HIS A 232 -17.50 6.63 3.95
CA HIS A 232 -18.74 7.38 3.71
C HIS A 232 -20.02 6.61 4.09
N SER A 233 -19.89 5.58 4.93
CA SER A 233 -21.00 4.83 5.54
C SER A 233 -21.78 5.63 6.56
N ARG A 234 -21.23 6.78 6.98
CA ARG A 234 -21.84 7.73 7.89
C ARG A 234 -21.63 9.11 7.31
N SER A 235 -22.71 9.81 7.03
CA SER A 235 -22.65 11.13 6.41
C SER A 235 -22.45 12.22 7.45
N GLY A 236 -22.95 12.03 8.69
CA GLY A 236 -23.12 13.13 9.64
C GLY A 236 -23.95 14.29 9.08
N ARG A 237 -24.56 14.08 7.91
CA ARG A 237 -25.43 14.98 7.17
C ARG A 237 -26.83 14.39 7.27
N ILE A 238 -27.81 15.18 6.87
CA ILE A 238 -29.22 14.87 7.02
C ILE A 238 -29.53 13.56 6.28
N SER A 239 -29.59 12.48 7.05
CA SER A 239 -30.39 11.29 6.80
C SER A 239 -29.96 10.31 5.72
N THR A 240 -28.85 10.45 5.01
CA THR A 240 -28.38 9.38 4.09
C THR A 240 -26.87 9.21 4.03
N ASN A 241 -26.40 7.96 4.08
CA ASN A 241 -25.00 7.63 3.80
C ASN A 241 -24.68 7.65 2.28
N TYR A 242 -23.43 7.35 1.90
CA TYR A 242 -23.01 7.31 0.49
C TYR A 242 -23.88 6.42 -0.42
N GLU A 243 -24.44 5.35 0.12
CA GLU A 243 -25.32 4.43 -0.62
C GLU A 243 -26.79 4.85 -0.60
N GLY A 244 -27.11 5.98 0.04
CA GLY A 244 -28.47 6.50 0.13
C GLY A 244 -29.29 5.88 1.26
N TRP A 245 -28.68 5.12 2.18
CA TRP A 245 -29.42 4.49 3.28
C TRP A 245 -29.63 5.43 4.44
N PHE A 246 -30.80 5.34 5.06
CA PHE A 246 -31.17 6.12 6.22
C PHE A 246 -30.40 5.68 7.46
N GLU A 247 -29.74 6.62 8.14
CA GLU A 247 -28.87 6.36 9.30
C GLU A 247 -29.65 6.19 10.61
N THR A 248 -30.76 5.46 10.60
CA THR A 248 -31.50 5.09 11.82
C THR A 248 -31.81 3.60 11.83
N LEU A 249 -31.88 3.05 13.04
CA LEU A 249 -32.41 1.71 13.23
C LEU A 249 -33.91 1.76 12.93
N LEU A 250 -34.34 1.08 11.86
CA LEU A 250 -35.75 0.78 11.69
C LEU A 250 -36.10 -0.29 12.74
N SER A 251 -36.88 0.07 13.76
CA SER A 251 -37.58 -0.94 14.53
C SER A 251 -38.78 -1.36 13.69
N GLU A 252 -38.74 -2.57 13.13
CA GLU A 252 -39.97 -3.19 12.62
C GLU A 252 -40.90 -3.39 13.82
N GLU A 253 -42.07 -2.75 13.80
CA GLU A 253 -43.18 -3.02 14.73
C GLU A 253 -43.83 -4.37 14.43
#